data_AF-A0A6B2GBJ0-F1
#
_entry.id   AF-A0A6B2GBJ0-F1
#
_cell.length_a   1.000
_cell.length_b   1.000
_cell.length_c   1.000
_cell.angle_alpha   90.00
_cell.angle_beta   90.00
_cell.angle_gamma   90.00
#
_symmetry.space_group_name_H-M   'P 1'
#
loop_
_entity.id
_entity.type
_entity.pdbx_description
1 polymer ?
#
loop_
_entity_poly.entity_id
_entity_poly.type
_entity_poly.pdbx_seq_one_letter_code
_entity_poly.pdbx_strand_id
1 'polypeptide(L)'
;LLIYDDELEGEILAYDSNFKLIDQHGAIYYQDPRPHYNISTSLILLRLKDGQNLKGAVKMVGQKHCSVLVYECVQASIRFPDDHSNFVFSGLQIDTKIRFKVTDTK
;
A
#
# COMPACT_ATOMS: atom_id res chain seq x y z
N LEU A 1 3.89 9.83 -1.55
CA LEU A 1 3.35 9.43 -0.24
C LEU A 1 2.67 8.08 -0.48
N LEU A 2 3.25 6.98 0.01
CA LEU A 2 2.52 5.72 0.18
C LEU A 2 2.37 5.59 1.68
N ILE A 3 1.33 6.21 2.21
CA ILE A 3 1.02 6.19 3.64
C ILE A 3 -0.27 5.42 3.79
N TYR A 4 -0.23 4.44 4.69
CA TYR A 4 -1.43 3.79 5.18
C TYR A 4 -2.16 4.76 6.10
N ASP A 5 -3.43 4.95 5.82
CA ASP A 5 -4.31 5.78 6.62
C ASP A 5 -5.30 4.86 7.35
N ASP A 6 -5.27 4.91 8.69
CA ASP A 6 -6.07 4.03 9.55
C ASP A 6 -7.57 4.34 9.46
N GLU A 7 -7.95 5.59 9.21
CA GLU A 7 -9.36 5.98 9.07
C GLU A 7 -9.94 5.54 7.72
N LEU A 8 -9.12 5.57 6.67
CA LEU A 8 -9.49 5.14 5.32
C LEU A 8 -9.28 3.63 5.10
N GLU A 9 -8.62 2.94 6.04
CA GLU A 9 -8.23 1.54 5.99
C GLU A 9 -7.53 1.18 4.67
N GLY A 10 -6.55 1.97 4.27
CA GLY A 10 -5.91 1.78 2.97
C GLY A 10 -4.67 2.64 2.72
N GLU A 11 -3.93 2.27 1.68
CA GLU A 11 -2.78 3.05 1.22
C GLU A 11 -3.22 4.13 0.24
N ILE A 12 -2.86 5.39 0.50
CA ILE A 12 -3.07 6.49 -0.43
C ILE A 12 -2.05 6.35 -1.56
N LEU A 13 -2.52 6.11 -2.78
CA LEU A 13 -1.67 5.96 -3.96
C LEU A 13 -1.44 7.31 -4.66
N ALA A 14 -2.50 8.11 -4.75
CA ALA A 14 -2.47 9.41 -5.40
C ALA A 14 -3.59 10.30 -4.86
N TYR A 15 -3.47 11.59 -5.14
CA TYR A 15 -4.50 12.59 -4.87
C TYR A 15 -4.76 13.39 -6.15
N ASP A 16 -5.97 13.92 -6.28
CA ASP A 16 -6.29 14.83 -7.38
C ASP A 16 -5.51 16.13 -7.21
N SER A 17 -4.83 16.56 -8.29
CA SER A 17 -4.14 17.84 -8.35
C SER A 17 -5.10 19.03 -8.20
N ASN A 18 -6.38 18.84 -8.55
CA ASN A 18 -7.43 19.85 -8.44
C ASN A 18 -8.07 19.85 -7.05
N PHE A 19 -7.29 20.15 -6.02
CA PHE A 19 -7.84 20.36 -4.69
C PHE A 19 -8.63 21.67 -4.63
N LYS A 20 -9.69 21.68 -3.82
CA LYS A 20 -10.53 22.85 -3.57
C LYS A 20 -10.22 23.39 -2.18
N LEU A 21 -10.04 24.70 -2.07
CA LEU A 21 -10.04 25.36 -0.77
C LEU A 21 -11.45 25.31 -0.19
N ILE A 22 -11.57 24.81 1.04
CA ILE A 22 -12.84 24.79 1.77
C ILE A 22 -13.13 26.21 2.30
N ASP A 23 -12.09 26.86 2.81
CA ASP A 23 -12.16 28.23 3.32
C ASP A 23 -11.38 29.17 2.40
N GLN A 24 -11.88 30.39 2.20
CA GLN A 24 -11.21 31.41 1.39
C GLN A 24 -9.87 31.86 2.00
N HIS A 25 -9.74 31.76 3.33
CA HIS A 25 -8.56 32.19 4.08
C HIS A 25 -8.05 31.06 4.95
N GLY A 26 -6.74 31.01 5.15
CA GLY A 26 -6.11 30.08 6.10
C GLY A 26 -6.19 30.60 7.53
N ALA A 27 -6.05 29.68 8.48
CA ALA A 27 -5.90 30.00 9.89
C ALA A 27 -4.42 30.01 10.29
N ILE A 28 -4.07 30.82 11.29
CA ILE A 28 -2.75 30.78 11.93
C ILE A 28 -2.96 30.31 13.36
N TYR A 29 -2.23 29.28 13.78
CA TYR A 29 -2.34 28.75 15.13
C TYR A 29 -1.20 29.27 16.00
N TYR A 30 -1.45 29.45 17.30
CA TYR A 30 -0.44 29.98 18.21
C TYR A 30 0.84 29.13 18.25
N GLN A 31 0.69 27.81 18.09
CA GLN A 31 1.79 26.84 18.11
C GLN A 31 2.55 26.77 16.79
N ASP A 32 1.94 27.22 15.69
CA ASP A 32 2.51 27.16 14.35
C ASP A 32 2.13 28.41 13.54
N PRO A 33 3.07 29.36 13.35
CA PRO A 33 2.78 30.62 12.66
C PRO A 33 2.60 30.44 11.14
N ARG A 34 2.74 29.22 10.60
CA ARG A 34 2.49 28.96 9.18
C ARG A 34 0.98 29.03 8.90
N PRO A 35 0.55 29.52 7.72
CA PRO A 35 -0.87 29.45 7.34
C PRO A 35 -1.32 28.01 7.13
N HIS A 36 -2.42 27.63 7.77
CA HIS A 36 -3.09 26.34 7.59
C HIS A 36 -4.36 26.53 6.79
N TYR A 37 -4.51 25.78 5.69
CA TYR A 37 -5.69 25.84 4.83
C TYR A 37 -6.43 24.52 4.88
N ASN A 38 -7.75 24.60 5.01
CA ASN A 38 -8.61 23.44 4.84
C ASN A 38 -8.82 23.22 3.34
N ILE A 39 -8.51 22.01 2.88
CA ILE A 39 -8.67 21.60 1.48
C ILE A 39 -9.56 20.37 1.38
N SER A 40 -10.27 20.26 0.27
CA SER A 40 -10.99 19.07 -0.17
C SER A 40 -10.34 18.57 -1.45
N THR A 41 -9.99 17.29 -1.50
CA THR A 41 -9.50 16.63 -2.71
C THR A 41 -10.03 15.20 -2.79
N SER A 42 -9.96 14.61 -3.98
CA SER A 42 -10.23 13.19 -4.17
C SER A 42 -8.95 12.40 -4.00
N LEU A 43 -9.03 11.25 -3.34
CA LEU A 43 -7.91 10.34 -3.16
C LEU A 43 -8.12 9.06 -3.95
N ILE A 44 -7.05 8.52 -4.52
CA ILE A 44 -7.01 7.15 -5.04
C ILE A 44 -6.43 6.28 -3.95
N LEU A 45 -7.26 5.40 -3.40
CA LEU A 45 -6.93 4.49 -2.31
C LEU A 45 -6.78 3.06 -2.81
N LEU A 46 -5.75 2.37 -2.35
CA LEU A 46 -5.70 0.92 -2.38
C LEU A 46 -6.15 0.36 -1.04
N ARG A 47 -7.37 -0.18 -1.02
CA ARG A 47 -7.89 -0.94 0.11
C ARG A 47 -7.92 -2.42 -0.26
N LEU A 48 -7.03 -3.19 0.38
CA LEU A 48 -7.02 -4.64 0.25
C LEU A 48 -8.13 -5.23 1.12
N LYS A 49 -8.69 -6.37 0.68
CA LYS A 49 -9.70 -7.10 1.46
C LYS A 49 -9.23 -8.51 1.71
N ASP A 50 -9.57 -9.02 2.90
CA ASP A 50 -9.33 -10.41 3.24
C ASP A 50 -9.99 -11.33 2.21
N GLY A 51 -9.20 -12.29 1.75
CA GLY A 51 -9.58 -13.23 0.72
C GLY A 51 -9.58 -12.71 -0.72
N GLN A 52 -9.21 -11.46 -0.95
CA GLN A 52 -9.02 -10.93 -2.30
C GLN A 52 -7.84 -11.63 -3.00
N ASN A 53 -8.03 -12.00 -4.27
CA ASN A 53 -6.96 -12.53 -5.09
C ASN A 53 -6.21 -11.39 -5.79
N LEU A 54 -4.91 -11.29 -5.54
CA LEU A 54 -4.02 -10.31 -6.15
C LEU A 54 -3.06 -10.98 -7.13
N LYS A 55 -2.52 -10.18 -8.05
CA LYS A 55 -1.44 -10.58 -8.95
C LYS A 55 -0.32 -9.57 -8.81
N GLY A 56 0.91 -10.06 -8.81
CA GLY A 56 2.08 -9.20 -8.75
C GLY A 56 3.34 -9.88 -9.24
N ALA A 57 4.42 -9.12 -9.33
CA ALA A 57 5.73 -9.60 -9.74
C ALA A 57 6.67 -9.71 -8.53
N VAL A 58 7.36 -10.83 -8.40
CA VAL A 58 8.33 -11.04 -7.33
C VAL A 58 9.46 -10.01 -7.44
N LYS A 59 9.73 -9.27 -6.36
CA LYS A 59 10.84 -8.30 -6.30
C LYS A 59 12.01 -8.78 -5.46
N MET A 60 11.73 -9.61 -4.46
CA MET A 60 12.76 -10.18 -3.59
C MET A 60 12.33 -11.56 -3.13
N VAL A 61 13.28 -12.48 -3.01
CA VAL A 61 13.08 -13.80 -2.40
C VAL A 61 14.05 -13.90 -1.23
N GLY A 62 13.50 -13.94 -0.01
CA GLY A 62 14.23 -14.19 1.22
C GLY A 62 14.10 -15.65 1.66
N GLN A 63 14.66 -15.99 2.82
CA GLN A 63 14.58 -17.36 3.34
C GLN A 63 13.19 -17.74 3.89
N LYS A 64 12.45 -16.76 4.43
CA LYS A 64 11.15 -16.98 5.10
C LYS A 64 9.97 -16.26 4.45
N HIS A 65 10.23 -15.43 3.44
CA HIS A 65 9.20 -14.68 2.74
C HIS A 65 9.70 -14.25 1.36
N CYS A 66 8.77 -13.93 0.47
CA CYS A 66 9.06 -13.15 -0.73
C CYS A 66 8.32 -11.82 -0.71
N SER A 67 8.91 -10.80 -1.36
CA SER A 67 8.25 -9.53 -1.62
C SER A 67 7.71 -9.52 -3.04
N VAL A 68 6.48 -9.06 -3.20
CA VAL A 68 5.75 -9.03 -4.48
C VAL A 68 5.21 -7.64 -4.70
N LEU A 69 5.53 -7.06 -5.86
CA LEU A 69 4.99 -5.77 -6.29
C LEU A 69 3.63 -5.99 -6.96
N VAL A 70 2.59 -5.47 -6.35
CA VAL A 70 1.20 -5.52 -6.81
C VAL A 70 0.85 -4.19 -7.47
N TYR A 71 0.18 -4.25 -8.63
CA TYR A 71 -0.23 -3.07 -9.40
C TYR A 71 0.89 -2.05 -9.66
N GLU A 72 2.14 -2.51 -9.68
CA GLU A 72 3.34 -1.67 -9.83
C GLU A 72 3.50 -0.59 -8.74
N CYS A 73 2.73 -0.69 -7.65
CA CYS A 73 2.58 0.40 -6.68
C CYS A 73 2.81 -0.05 -5.24
N VAL A 74 2.35 -1.26 -4.87
CA VAL A 74 2.34 -1.71 -3.46
C VAL A 74 3.13 -2.99 -3.27
N GLN A 75 3.96 -3.03 -2.23
CA GLN A 75 4.74 -4.21 -1.89
C GLN A 75 3.98 -5.08 -0.89
N ALA A 76 3.62 -6.28 -1.31
CA ALA A 76 3.08 -7.32 -0.45
C ALA A 76 4.20 -8.24 0.02
N SER A 77 4.23 -8.56 1.31
CA SER A 77 5.11 -9.59 1.88
C SER A 77 4.34 -10.89 2.03
N ILE A 78 4.81 -11.94 1.36
CA ILE A 78 4.20 -13.28 1.43
C ILE A 78 5.13 -14.16 2.26
N ARG A 79 4.68 -14.53 3.46
CA ARG A 79 5.42 -15.44 4.33
C ARG A 79 5.35 -16.87 3.80
N PHE A 80 6.44 -17.58 3.92
CA PHE A 80 6.49 -19.00 3.62
C PHE A 80 5.97 -19.81 4.83
N PRO A 81 5.27 -20.94 4.60
CA PRO A 81 4.86 -21.82 5.68
C PRO A 81 6.08 -22.39 6.42
N ASP A 82 6.03 -22.41 7.75
CA ASP A 82 7.14 -22.91 8.58
C ASP A 82 7.41 -24.42 8.36
N ASP A 83 6.39 -25.19 7.96
CA ASP A 83 6.44 -26.66 7.79
C ASP A 83 6.93 -27.16 6.41
N HIS A 84 7.34 -26.26 5.52
CA HIS A 84 7.70 -26.62 4.15
C HIS A 84 9.14 -26.26 3.80
N SER A 85 10.08 -26.90 4.51
CA SER A 85 11.52 -26.88 4.20
C SER A 85 11.87 -27.40 2.80
N ASN A 86 10.95 -28.11 2.12
CA ASN A 86 11.19 -28.71 0.80
C ASN A 86 10.22 -28.26 -0.31
N PHE A 87 9.26 -27.37 -0.04
CA PHE A 87 8.28 -26.97 -1.06
C PHE A 87 8.77 -25.78 -1.90
N VAL A 88 9.47 -26.06 -2.99
CA VAL A 88 9.34 -25.39 -4.31
C VAL A 88 9.47 -23.85 -4.36
N PHE A 89 10.11 -23.17 -3.40
CA PHE A 89 10.44 -21.74 -3.57
C PHE A 89 11.75 -21.51 -4.32
N SER A 90 12.57 -22.55 -4.53
CA SER A 90 13.78 -22.49 -5.35
C SER A 90 13.53 -22.11 -6.81
N GLY A 91 12.29 -22.21 -7.28
CA GLY A 91 11.85 -21.78 -8.61
C GLY A 91 11.29 -20.36 -8.69
N LEU A 92 11.12 -19.65 -7.56
CA LEU A 92 10.62 -18.28 -7.58
C LEU A 92 11.75 -17.35 -8.02
N GLN A 93 11.67 -16.85 -9.25
CA GLN A 93 12.63 -15.89 -9.78
C GLN A 93 12.10 -14.46 -9.66
N ILE A 94 13.01 -13.49 -9.57
CA ILE A 94 12.65 -12.07 -9.67
C ILE A 94 11.88 -11.84 -10.97
N ASP A 95 10.89 -10.95 -10.90
CA ASP A 95 9.93 -10.60 -11.94
C ASP A 95 8.96 -11.72 -12.37
N THR A 96 9.00 -12.88 -11.71
CA THR A 96 7.96 -13.92 -11.89
C THR A 96 6.61 -13.37 -11.47
N LYS A 97 5.61 -13.46 -12.36
CA LYS A 97 4.23 -13.08 -12.06
C LYS A 97 3.54 -14.19 -11.29
N ILE A 98 3.08 -13.89 -10.07
CA ILE A 98 2.35 -14.83 -9.22
C ILE A 98 0.96 -14.31 -8.88
N ARG A 99 0.07 -15.22 -8.51
CA ARG A 99 -1.25 -14.91 -7.94
C ARG A 99 -1.29 -15.44 -6.52
N PHE A 100 -1.80 -14.63 -5.60
CA PHE A 100 -1.92 -14.99 -4.20
C PHE A 100 -3.19 -14.40 -3.60
N LYS A 101 -3.62 -14.97 -2.48
CA LYS A 101 -4.80 -14.55 -1.75
C LYS A 101 -4.35 -13.76 -0.53
N VAL A 102 -4.97 -12.60 -0.30
CA VAL A 102 -4.76 -11.81 0.91
C VAL A 102 -5.34 -12.59 2.09
N THR A 103 -4.53 -12.86 3.11
CA THR A 103 -4.97 -13.55 4.34
C THR A 103 -5.19 -12.58 5.48
N ASP A 104 -4.36 -11.54 5.54
CA ASP A 104 -4.36 -10.55 6.60
C ASP A 104 -4.10 -9.18 5.98
N THR A 105 -4.92 -8.21 6.36
CA THR A 105 -4.71 -6.78 6.13
C THR A 105 -4.33 -6.14 7.46
N LYS A 106 -3.41 -5.18 7.43
CA LYS A 106 -2.87 -4.55 8.66
C LYS A 106 -3.80 -3.45 9.16
#